data_AF-A0A662HWB5-F1
#
_entry.id   AF-A0A662HWB5-F1
#
_cell.length_a   1.000
_cell.length_b   1.000
_cell.length_c   1.000
_cell.angle_alpha   90.00
_cell.angle_beta   90.00
_cell.angle_gamma   90.00
#
_symmetry.space_group_name_H-M   'P 1'
#
loop_
_entity.id
_entity.type
_entity.pdbx_description
1 polymer ?
#
loop_
_entity_poly.entity_id
_entity_poly.type
_entity_poly.pdbx_seq_one_letter_code
_entity_poly.pdbx_strand_id
1 'polypeptide(L)'
;MCGFEARGFFYVVEADGVWWLVDPLGCVFISKGVNHVDPRGDYSPRLGYSPYERNVLAKYGGFEAWLNTTVYRLLVWGFNTVGSWSYRELYRNMPYTRNLNVMASYGFDWVTGKVPDIFDEKFEEHVVKLVRKECASRVRDPLLLGYFLDNELKWGPDWRSPKHLLDHFMELPAGSPGKRAAVNALLEAAGGSLEKVSSVLGAEVSSVDGLLSYRGGLPEHPLVSEARRVFLRMFAERYFNVSVSAVRSVDPNHLILGVRFAGLPPDDVLVI
;
A
#
# COMPACT_ATOMS: atom_id res chain seq x y z
N MET A 1 11.80 -7.85 -27.46
CA MET A 1 13.09 -8.52 -27.23
C MET A 1 12.79 -9.76 -26.40
N CYS A 2 13.23 -10.94 -26.83
CA CYS A 2 13.07 -12.20 -26.10
C CYS A 2 14.44 -12.87 -25.96
N GLY A 3 14.55 -13.83 -25.05
CA GLY A 3 15.80 -14.55 -24.77
C GLY A 3 16.26 -14.47 -23.31
N PHE A 4 15.44 -13.89 -22.43
CA PHE A 4 15.63 -14.03 -20.99
C PHE A 4 15.11 -15.40 -20.51
N GLU A 5 15.45 -15.78 -19.27
CA GLU A 5 15.00 -17.03 -18.68
C GLU A 5 13.47 -17.09 -18.59
N ALA A 6 12.86 -18.16 -19.14
CA ALA A 6 11.42 -18.40 -19.04
C ALA A 6 11.08 -18.99 -17.66
N ARG A 7 10.79 -18.10 -16.68
CA ARG A 7 10.54 -18.49 -15.27
C ARG A 7 9.12 -18.96 -15.00
N GLY A 8 8.20 -18.82 -15.95
CA GLY A 8 6.77 -19.07 -15.74
C GLY A 8 6.06 -17.98 -14.94
N PHE A 9 6.76 -16.90 -14.57
CA PHE A 9 6.24 -15.76 -13.82
C PHE A 9 6.82 -14.46 -14.37
N PHE A 10 6.14 -13.33 -14.12
CA PHE A 10 6.72 -12.02 -14.37
C PHE A 10 7.86 -11.71 -13.40
N TYR A 11 8.94 -11.10 -13.89
CA TYR A 11 10.04 -10.64 -13.05
C TYR A 11 10.68 -9.37 -13.61
N VAL A 12 11.61 -8.77 -12.87
CA VAL A 12 12.33 -7.56 -13.28
C VAL A 12 13.78 -7.89 -13.64
N VAL A 13 14.30 -7.21 -14.66
CA VAL A 13 15.72 -7.23 -15.03
C VAL A 13 16.18 -5.81 -15.36
N GLU A 14 17.44 -5.51 -15.06
CA GLU A 14 18.13 -4.36 -15.63
C GLU A 14 18.92 -4.84 -16.85
N ALA A 15 18.69 -4.22 -18.00
CA ALA A 15 19.43 -4.48 -19.23
C ALA A 15 19.83 -3.14 -19.85
N ASP A 16 21.13 -2.96 -20.10
CA ASP A 16 21.72 -1.74 -20.67
C ASP A 16 21.31 -0.45 -19.93
N GLY A 17 21.25 -0.51 -18.60
CA GLY A 17 20.88 0.64 -17.74
C GLY A 17 19.38 0.96 -17.72
N VAL A 18 18.53 0.10 -18.29
CA VAL A 18 17.07 0.25 -18.30
C VAL A 18 16.41 -0.91 -17.58
N TRP A 19 15.49 -0.61 -16.68
CA TRP A 19 14.67 -1.60 -16.00
C TRP A 19 13.50 -2.06 -16.87
N TRP A 20 13.36 -3.37 -17.00
CA TRP A 20 12.31 -4.03 -17.75
C TRP A 20 11.55 -5.03 -16.88
N LEU A 21 10.26 -5.19 -17.15
CA LEU A 21 9.58 -6.43 -16.80
C LEU A 21 9.95 -7.48 -17.84
N VAL A 22 9.99 -8.73 -17.42
CA VAL A 22 10.08 -9.91 -18.28
C VAL A 22 8.84 -10.75 -18.03
N ASP A 23 8.18 -11.19 -19.09
CA ASP A 23 7.00 -12.03 -19.02
C ASP A 23 7.35 -13.50 -18.69
N PRO A 24 6.35 -14.35 -18.38
CA PRO A 24 6.58 -15.77 -18.07
C PRO A 24 7.37 -16.57 -19.12
N LEU A 25 7.41 -16.09 -20.37
CA LEU A 25 8.04 -16.75 -21.51
C LEU A 25 9.46 -16.23 -21.78
N GLY A 26 9.97 -15.28 -21.00
CA GLY A 26 11.32 -14.73 -21.16
C GLY A 26 11.41 -13.60 -22.18
N CYS A 27 10.30 -12.90 -22.44
CA CYS A 27 10.25 -11.72 -23.30
C CYS A 27 10.10 -10.43 -22.48
N VAL A 28 10.76 -9.38 -22.93
CA VAL A 28 10.60 -8.02 -22.37
C VAL A 28 9.13 -7.62 -22.45
N PHE A 29 8.65 -7.06 -21.35
CA PHE A 29 7.28 -6.67 -21.13
C PHE A 29 7.19 -5.23 -20.62
N ILE A 30 6.19 -4.50 -21.11
CA ILE A 30 5.75 -3.23 -20.52
C ILE A 30 4.31 -3.44 -20.08
N SER A 31 4.00 -3.26 -18.80
CA SER A 31 2.63 -3.32 -18.30
C SER A 31 1.86 -2.06 -18.73
N LYS A 32 1.02 -2.19 -19.76
CA LYS A 32 0.12 -1.13 -20.24
C LYS A 32 -1.32 -1.57 -19.99
N GLY A 33 -1.95 -0.98 -18.98
CA GLY A 33 -3.29 -1.36 -18.55
C GLY A 33 -4.19 -0.20 -18.16
N VAL A 34 -5.47 -0.49 -18.04
CA VAL A 34 -6.52 0.44 -17.58
C VAL A 34 -7.02 -0.04 -16.22
N ASN A 35 -7.16 0.89 -15.28
CA ASN A 35 -7.74 0.60 -13.97
C ASN A 35 -9.28 0.70 -14.03
N HIS A 36 -9.95 0.06 -13.08
CA HIS A 36 -11.41 0.17 -12.91
C HIS A 36 -12.22 -0.25 -14.14
N VAL A 37 -11.75 -1.29 -14.85
CA VAL A 37 -12.49 -1.90 -15.96
C VAL A 37 -13.54 -2.85 -15.39
N ASP A 38 -14.74 -2.35 -15.13
CA ASP A 38 -15.81 -3.11 -14.46
C ASP A 38 -17.17 -2.92 -15.12
N PRO A 39 -17.94 -4.01 -15.41
CA PRO A 39 -19.24 -3.89 -16.04
C PRO A 39 -20.29 -3.22 -15.14
N ARG A 40 -20.06 -3.18 -13.83
CA ARG A 40 -20.95 -2.54 -12.86
C ARG A 40 -20.73 -1.03 -12.82
N GLY A 41 -19.52 -0.54 -13.12
CA GLY A 41 -19.19 0.87 -13.02
C GLY A 41 -19.49 1.49 -11.65
N ASP A 42 -19.56 2.82 -11.59
CA ASP A 42 -19.81 3.53 -10.34
C ASP A 42 -21.29 3.54 -9.94
N TYR A 43 -21.54 3.26 -8.66
CA TYR A 43 -22.87 3.40 -8.08
C TYR A 43 -23.21 4.87 -7.87
N SER A 44 -24.41 5.29 -8.28
CA SER A 44 -24.91 6.63 -7.99
C SER A 44 -25.83 6.60 -6.76
N PRO A 45 -25.43 7.19 -5.61
CA PRO A 45 -26.29 7.24 -4.43
C PRO A 45 -27.61 7.96 -4.68
N ARG A 46 -27.59 9.01 -5.52
CA ARG A 46 -28.79 9.77 -5.87
C ARG A 46 -29.80 8.95 -6.68
N LEU A 47 -29.32 8.06 -7.56
CA LEU A 47 -30.19 7.26 -8.42
C LEU A 47 -30.55 5.90 -7.79
N GLY A 48 -29.76 5.41 -6.84
CA GLY A 48 -29.94 4.10 -6.22
C GLY A 48 -29.45 2.93 -7.09
N TYR A 49 -28.70 3.20 -8.17
CA TYR A 49 -28.14 2.20 -9.09
C TYR A 49 -26.96 2.77 -9.89
N SER A 50 -26.25 1.92 -10.64
CA SER A 50 -25.27 2.34 -11.65
C SER A 50 -25.91 2.48 -13.04
N PRO A 51 -25.93 3.70 -13.62
CA PRO A 51 -26.40 3.88 -15.00
C PRO A 51 -25.56 3.10 -16.01
N TYR A 52 -24.25 2.96 -15.76
CA TYR A 52 -23.35 2.21 -16.65
C TYR A 52 -23.72 0.72 -16.67
N GLU A 53 -23.97 0.12 -15.50
CA GLU A 53 -24.38 -1.28 -15.40
C GLU A 53 -25.67 -1.55 -16.19
N ARG A 54 -26.67 -0.68 -16.07
CA ARG A 54 -27.91 -0.81 -16.85
C ARG A 54 -27.67 -0.75 -18.35
N ASN A 55 -26.80 0.16 -18.79
CA ASN A 55 -26.42 0.26 -20.20
C ASN A 55 -25.64 -0.98 -20.66
N VAL A 56 -24.80 -1.56 -19.80
CA VAL A 56 -24.09 -2.81 -20.08
C VAL A 56 -25.09 -3.96 -20.24
N LEU A 57 -26.01 -4.13 -19.30
CA LEU A 57 -27.04 -5.18 -19.37
C LEU A 57 -27.95 -5.01 -20.60
N ALA A 58 -28.40 -3.78 -20.89
CA ALA A 58 -29.24 -3.51 -22.05
C ALA A 58 -28.52 -3.73 -23.39
N LYS A 59 -27.23 -3.38 -23.48
CA LYS A 59 -26.45 -3.48 -24.73
C LYS A 59 -25.91 -4.87 -25.00
N TYR A 60 -25.46 -5.58 -23.97
CA TYR A 60 -24.74 -6.85 -24.13
C TYR A 60 -25.58 -8.05 -23.66
N GLY A 61 -26.70 -7.85 -22.99
CA GLY A 61 -27.54 -8.92 -22.44
C GLY A 61 -26.94 -9.63 -21.22
N GLY A 62 -25.73 -9.24 -20.78
CA GLY A 62 -25.05 -9.81 -19.62
C GLY A 62 -23.56 -9.47 -19.56
N PHE A 63 -22.94 -9.75 -18.41
CA PHE A 63 -21.52 -9.42 -18.18
C PHE A 63 -20.56 -10.29 -18.98
N GLU A 64 -20.93 -11.51 -19.34
CA GLU A 64 -20.08 -12.39 -20.19
C GLU A 64 -19.91 -11.83 -21.61
N ALA A 65 -20.99 -11.35 -22.23
CA ALA A 65 -20.91 -10.70 -23.54
C ALA A 65 -20.15 -9.36 -23.49
N TRP A 66 -20.32 -8.60 -22.40
CA TRP A 66 -19.51 -7.40 -22.14
C TRP A 66 -18.04 -7.75 -21.98
N LEU A 67 -17.71 -8.83 -21.25
CA LEU A 67 -16.36 -9.28 -20.97
C LEU A 67 -15.64 -9.66 -22.26
N ASN A 68 -16.26 -10.49 -23.09
CA ASN A 68 -15.70 -10.89 -24.40
C ASN A 68 -15.42 -9.66 -25.28
N THR A 69 -16.37 -8.72 -25.33
CA THR A 69 -16.20 -7.47 -26.09
C THR A 69 -15.09 -6.58 -25.51
N THR A 70 -14.97 -6.53 -24.18
CA THR A 70 -14.01 -5.68 -23.48
C THR A 70 -12.59 -6.21 -23.62
N VAL A 71 -12.38 -7.52 -23.48
CA VAL A 71 -11.09 -8.18 -23.74
C VAL A 71 -10.65 -7.92 -25.18
N TYR A 72 -11.55 -8.12 -26.16
CA TYR A 72 -11.25 -7.81 -27.56
C TYR A 72 -10.81 -6.34 -27.74
N ARG A 73 -11.53 -5.38 -27.14
CA ARG A 73 -11.16 -3.96 -27.21
C ARG A 73 -9.79 -3.68 -26.60
N LEU A 74 -9.53 -4.18 -25.40
CA LEU A 74 -8.24 -3.97 -24.73
C LEU A 74 -7.08 -4.45 -25.60
N LEU A 75 -7.21 -5.65 -26.17
CA LEU A 75 -6.19 -6.24 -27.04
C LEU A 75 -6.00 -5.42 -28.34
N VAL A 76 -7.08 -5.08 -29.04
CA VAL A 76 -7.00 -4.32 -30.31
C VAL A 76 -6.52 -2.88 -30.09
N TRP A 77 -6.80 -2.28 -28.93
CA TRP A 77 -6.25 -0.97 -28.54
C TRP A 77 -4.80 -1.04 -28.04
N GLY A 78 -4.21 -2.23 -27.99
CA GLY A 78 -2.83 -2.45 -27.58
C GLY A 78 -2.61 -2.27 -26.08
N PHE A 79 -3.61 -2.59 -25.26
CA PHE A 79 -3.42 -2.86 -23.83
C PHE A 79 -3.10 -4.34 -23.64
N ASN A 80 -2.21 -4.63 -22.70
CA ASN A 80 -1.76 -6.00 -22.42
C ASN A 80 -1.92 -6.40 -20.95
N THR A 81 -2.39 -5.49 -20.10
CA THR A 81 -2.55 -5.73 -18.66
C THR A 81 -3.88 -5.21 -18.17
N VAL A 82 -4.54 -5.96 -17.29
CA VAL A 82 -5.72 -5.52 -16.55
C VAL A 82 -5.25 -4.81 -15.27
N GLY A 83 -5.55 -3.52 -15.17
CA GLY A 83 -5.14 -2.69 -14.04
C GLY A 83 -5.96 -2.94 -12.77
N SER A 84 -5.56 -2.25 -11.71
CA SER A 84 -6.17 -2.29 -10.38
C SER A 84 -7.69 -2.03 -10.42
N TRP A 85 -8.41 -2.61 -9.44
CA TRP A 85 -9.87 -2.47 -9.26
C TRP A 85 -10.75 -2.87 -10.45
N SER A 86 -10.22 -3.68 -11.37
CA SER A 86 -10.98 -4.19 -12.51
C SER A 86 -11.75 -5.47 -12.16
N TYR A 87 -12.76 -5.79 -12.98
CA TYR A 87 -13.60 -6.97 -12.84
C TYR A 87 -12.79 -8.26 -12.89
N ARG A 88 -13.01 -9.15 -11.90
CA ARG A 88 -12.16 -10.33 -11.69
C ARG A 88 -12.19 -11.33 -12.84
N GLU A 89 -13.28 -11.38 -13.60
CA GLU A 89 -13.38 -12.28 -14.76
C GLU A 89 -12.47 -11.85 -15.92
N LEU A 90 -11.92 -10.63 -15.92
CA LEU A 90 -10.90 -10.23 -16.90
C LEU A 90 -9.58 -11.01 -16.72
N TYR A 91 -9.28 -11.45 -15.50
CA TYR A 91 -7.99 -12.05 -15.16
C TYR A 91 -7.77 -13.41 -15.85
N ARG A 92 -8.83 -14.10 -16.27
CA ARG A 92 -8.73 -15.36 -17.02
C ARG A 92 -8.28 -15.18 -18.47
N ASN A 93 -8.20 -13.94 -18.96
CA ASN A 93 -7.95 -13.62 -20.37
C ASN A 93 -6.65 -12.86 -20.63
N MET A 94 -6.11 -12.16 -19.63
CA MET A 94 -5.00 -11.22 -19.81
C MET A 94 -4.16 -11.12 -18.53
N PRO A 95 -2.86 -10.76 -18.63
CA PRO A 95 -2.06 -10.38 -17.48
C PRO A 95 -2.76 -9.36 -16.59
N TYR A 96 -2.59 -9.44 -15.27
CA TYR A 96 -3.36 -8.60 -14.34
C TYR A 96 -2.63 -8.27 -13.04
N THR A 97 -3.10 -7.23 -12.36
CA THR A 97 -2.63 -6.84 -11.02
C THR A 97 -3.70 -7.11 -9.96
N ARG A 98 -3.27 -7.35 -8.71
CA ARG A 98 -4.16 -7.53 -7.55
C ARG A 98 -3.87 -6.52 -6.47
N ASN A 99 -4.94 -6.00 -5.86
CA ASN A 99 -4.83 -5.12 -4.71
C ASN A 99 -5.13 -5.93 -3.46
N LEU A 100 -4.20 -5.96 -2.50
CA LEU A 100 -4.38 -6.64 -1.21
C LEU A 100 -5.12 -5.75 -0.21
N ASN A 101 -4.92 -4.43 -0.28
CA ASN A 101 -5.52 -3.45 0.63
C ASN A 101 -5.14 -3.76 2.10
N VAL A 102 -3.85 -3.99 2.37
CA VAL A 102 -3.34 -4.49 3.65
C VAL A 102 -3.75 -3.58 4.81
N MET A 103 -3.36 -2.31 4.79
CA MET A 103 -3.66 -1.35 5.85
C MET A 103 -5.09 -0.84 5.73
N ALA A 104 -5.62 -0.66 4.51
CA ALA A 104 -7.00 -0.25 4.29
C ALA A 104 -8.00 -1.24 4.91
N SER A 105 -7.75 -2.55 4.81
CA SER A 105 -8.59 -3.58 5.44
C SER A 105 -8.35 -3.73 6.95
N TYR A 106 -7.27 -3.17 7.49
CA TYR A 106 -6.99 -3.17 8.92
C TYR A 106 -7.58 -1.98 9.67
N GLY A 107 -7.81 -0.86 8.97
CA GLY A 107 -8.45 0.33 9.55
C GLY A 107 -7.93 1.67 9.06
N PHE A 108 -7.11 1.69 8.00
CA PHE A 108 -6.76 2.95 7.34
C PHE A 108 -7.98 3.54 6.63
N ASP A 109 -8.26 4.81 6.91
CA ASP A 109 -9.30 5.57 6.25
C ASP A 109 -8.65 6.54 5.27
N TRP A 110 -8.83 6.26 3.98
CA TRP A 110 -8.24 7.05 2.91
C TRP A 110 -8.76 8.50 2.89
N VAL A 111 -10.03 8.74 3.24
CA VAL A 111 -10.67 10.06 3.19
C VAL A 111 -10.17 10.94 4.33
N THR A 112 -10.16 10.41 5.56
CA THR A 112 -9.75 11.17 6.74
C THR A 112 -8.24 11.15 6.97
N GLY A 113 -7.52 10.23 6.31
CA GLY A 113 -6.10 10.00 6.55
C GLY A 113 -5.82 9.39 7.92
N LYS A 114 -6.84 8.82 8.58
CA LYS A 114 -6.66 8.11 9.85
C LYS A 114 -5.85 6.85 9.62
N VAL A 115 -4.77 6.71 10.37
CA VAL A 115 -3.85 5.57 10.29
C VAL A 115 -4.03 4.69 11.53
N PRO A 116 -4.23 3.36 11.37
CA PRO A 116 -4.32 2.44 12.50
C PRO A 116 -2.95 2.18 13.12
N ASP A 117 -2.93 1.69 14.36
CA ASP A 117 -1.67 1.30 15.03
C ASP A 117 -1.14 -0.03 14.46
N ILE A 118 -0.15 0.04 13.57
CA ILE A 118 0.50 -1.13 12.94
C ILE A 118 1.62 -1.74 13.80
N PHE A 119 1.95 -1.12 14.93
CA PHE A 119 2.88 -1.68 15.91
C PHE A 119 2.17 -2.68 16.84
N ASP A 120 0.83 -2.72 16.82
CA ASP A 120 0.04 -3.77 17.45
C ASP A 120 0.29 -5.13 16.75
N GLU A 121 0.45 -6.20 17.54
CA GLU A 121 0.66 -7.56 17.05
C GLU A 121 -0.51 -8.05 16.17
N LYS A 122 -1.72 -7.53 16.40
CA LYS A 122 -2.91 -7.85 15.61
C LYS A 122 -2.78 -7.42 14.15
N PHE A 123 -1.94 -6.43 13.84
CA PHE A 123 -1.68 -6.05 12.46
C PHE A 123 -1.06 -7.22 11.68
N GLU A 124 -0.05 -7.86 12.26
CA GLU A 124 0.65 -8.98 11.62
C GLU A 124 -0.26 -10.20 11.47
N GLU A 125 -1.06 -10.52 12.49
CA GLU A 125 -2.07 -11.57 12.37
C GLU A 125 -3.09 -11.29 11.25
N HIS A 126 -3.53 -10.04 11.12
CA HIS A 126 -4.45 -9.61 10.07
C HIS A 126 -3.82 -9.77 8.69
N VAL A 127 -2.57 -9.31 8.51
CA VAL A 127 -1.84 -9.45 7.24
C VAL A 127 -1.68 -10.91 6.84
N VAL A 128 -1.28 -11.80 7.77
CA VAL A 128 -1.13 -13.23 7.47
C VAL A 128 -2.45 -13.87 7.04
N LYS A 129 -3.56 -13.54 7.72
CA LYS A 129 -4.90 -14.04 7.36
C LYS A 129 -5.34 -13.53 5.97
N LEU A 130 -5.13 -12.23 5.71
CA LEU A 130 -5.44 -11.59 4.44
C LEU A 130 -4.66 -12.20 3.28
N VAL A 131 -3.34 -12.33 3.41
CA VAL A 131 -2.47 -12.88 2.36
C VAL A 131 -2.83 -14.33 2.07
N ARG A 132 -3.05 -15.18 3.08
CA ARG A 132 -3.48 -16.57 2.85
C ARG A 132 -4.78 -16.63 2.05
N LYS A 133 -5.74 -15.75 2.37
CA LYS A 133 -7.02 -15.68 1.65
C LYS A 133 -6.87 -15.20 0.21
N GLU A 134 -6.08 -14.16 -0.02
CA GLU A 134 -6.01 -13.48 -1.33
C GLU A 134 -4.94 -14.06 -2.28
N CYS A 135 -3.88 -14.66 -1.75
CA CYS A 135 -2.73 -15.13 -2.55
C CYS A 135 -2.74 -16.64 -2.81
N ALA A 136 -3.21 -17.47 -1.88
CA ALA A 136 -2.98 -18.92 -1.92
C ALA A 136 -3.47 -19.61 -3.21
N SER A 137 -4.60 -19.18 -3.79
CA SER A 137 -5.13 -19.77 -5.02
C SER A 137 -4.45 -19.29 -6.31
N ARG A 138 -3.45 -18.40 -6.21
CA ARG A 138 -2.81 -17.72 -7.34
C ARG A 138 -1.31 -17.95 -7.44
N VAL A 139 -0.70 -18.68 -6.52
CA VAL A 139 0.76 -18.88 -6.41
C VAL A 139 1.42 -19.52 -7.65
N ARG A 140 0.63 -20.03 -8.59
CA ARG A 140 1.05 -20.60 -9.88
C ARG A 140 0.39 -19.95 -11.09
N ASP A 141 -0.29 -18.83 -10.93
CA ASP A 141 -1.02 -18.16 -12.00
C ASP A 141 -0.06 -17.35 -12.88
N PRO A 142 0.29 -17.79 -14.11
CA PRO A 142 1.26 -17.08 -14.93
C PRO A 142 0.76 -15.73 -15.43
N LEU A 143 -0.55 -15.45 -15.33
CA LEU A 143 -1.12 -14.16 -15.74
C LEU A 143 -1.04 -13.12 -14.62
N LEU A 144 -0.78 -13.51 -13.37
CA LEU A 144 -0.63 -12.55 -12.30
C LEU A 144 0.70 -11.80 -12.45
N LEU A 145 0.64 -10.49 -12.71
CA LEU A 145 1.81 -9.62 -12.71
C LEU A 145 2.37 -9.48 -11.30
N GLY A 146 1.49 -9.21 -10.33
CA GLY A 146 1.88 -8.98 -8.94
C GLY A 146 0.80 -8.32 -8.10
N TYR A 147 1.19 -8.04 -6.86
CA TYR A 147 0.33 -7.51 -5.80
C TYR A 147 0.70 -6.07 -5.44
N PHE A 148 -0.26 -5.15 -5.56
CA PHE A 148 -0.22 -3.89 -4.83
C PHE A 148 -0.65 -4.14 -3.38
N LEU A 149 0.17 -3.68 -2.43
CA LEU A 149 -0.11 -3.85 -1.00
C LEU A 149 -1.24 -2.93 -0.56
N ASP A 150 -1.22 -1.67 -0.99
CA ASP A 150 -2.25 -0.66 -0.71
C ASP A 150 -2.27 0.41 -1.81
N ASN A 151 -3.07 1.46 -1.60
CA ASN A 151 -3.16 2.63 -2.46
C ASN A 151 -3.11 3.92 -1.63
N GLU A 152 -2.17 4.82 -1.94
CA GLU A 152 -2.16 6.21 -1.47
C GLU A 152 -2.27 6.37 0.07
N LEU A 153 -1.56 5.51 0.78
CA LEU A 153 -1.42 5.61 2.23
C LEU A 153 -0.89 7.00 2.64
N LYS A 154 -1.22 7.42 3.86
CA LYS A 154 -0.71 8.68 4.42
C LYS A 154 0.70 8.47 4.96
N TRP A 155 1.71 8.99 4.26
CA TRP A 155 3.12 8.93 4.68
C TRP A 155 3.62 10.22 5.33
N GLY A 156 2.82 11.28 5.31
CA GLY A 156 3.18 12.58 5.86
C GLY A 156 2.03 13.57 5.74
N PRO A 157 2.29 14.86 6.00
CA PRO A 157 1.32 15.93 5.78
C PRO A 157 0.80 15.95 4.33
N ASP A 158 -0.50 16.05 4.16
CA ASP A 158 -1.17 16.20 2.87
C ASP A 158 -2.53 16.90 3.01
N TRP A 159 -3.34 16.88 1.95
CA TRP A 159 -4.68 17.51 1.93
C TRP A 159 -5.65 16.98 3.01
N ARG A 160 -5.39 15.80 3.59
CA ARG A 160 -6.22 15.19 4.63
C ARG A 160 -5.90 15.79 6.01
N SER A 161 -4.63 16.10 6.27
CA SER A 161 -4.19 16.71 7.53
C SER A 161 -2.73 17.21 7.43
N PRO A 162 -2.40 18.35 8.05
CA PRO A 162 -1.03 18.88 8.10
C PRO A 162 -0.12 18.12 9.09
N LYS A 163 -0.68 17.22 9.91
CA LYS A 163 0.08 16.49 10.93
C LYS A 163 0.91 15.37 10.31
N HIS A 164 2.13 15.20 10.82
CA HIS A 164 2.98 14.05 10.57
C HIS A 164 2.45 12.80 11.29
N LEU A 165 2.93 11.62 10.89
CA LEU A 165 2.59 10.36 11.56
C LEU A 165 3.00 10.37 13.03
N LEU A 166 4.18 10.91 13.36
CA LEU A 166 4.63 11.02 14.76
C LEU A 166 3.62 11.81 15.61
N ASP A 167 3.10 12.93 15.10
CA ASP A 167 2.14 13.76 15.83
C ASP A 167 0.86 12.96 16.15
N HIS A 168 0.35 12.20 15.16
CA HIS A 168 -0.81 11.32 15.36
C HIS A 168 -0.54 10.21 16.39
N PHE A 169 0.62 9.57 16.32
CA PHE A 169 0.93 8.45 17.20
C PHE A 169 1.26 8.89 18.63
N MET A 170 1.67 10.14 18.83
CA MET A 170 1.76 10.76 20.15
C MET A 170 0.40 11.01 20.81
N GLU A 171 -0.71 10.99 20.07
CA GLU A 171 -2.06 11.13 20.64
C GLU A 171 -2.65 9.82 21.15
N LEU A 172 -2.01 8.68 20.81
CA LEU A 172 -2.47 7.36 21.24
C LEU A 172 -2.38 7.18 22.77
N PRO A 173 -3.20 6.28 23.35
CA PRO A 173 -3.09 5.90 24.76
C PRO A 173 -1.68 5.47 25.16
N ALA A 174 -1.30 5.71 26.42
CA ALA A 174 0.07 5.46 26.91
C ALA A 174 0.51 3.99 26.75
N GLY A 175 -0.43 3.05 26.84
CA GLY A 175 -0.17 1.61 26.66
C GLY A 175 -0.09 1.15 25.21
N SER A 176 -0.42 1.99 24.23
CA SER A 176 -0.44 1.60 22.82
C SER A 176 0.97 1.30 22.30
N PRO A 177 1.19 0.19 21.56
CA PRO A 177 2.46 -0.10 20.90
C PRO A 177 2.96 1.06 20.03
N GLY A 178 2.07 1.70 19.27
CA GLY A 178 2.41 2.85 18.45
C GLY A 178 2.83 4.08 19.23
N LYS A 179 2.22 4.32 20.41
CA LYS A 179 2.65 5.41 21.31
C LYS A 179 4.07 5.17 21.81
N ARG A 180 4.42 3.92 22.13
CA ARG A 180 5.79 3.53 22.53
C ARG A 180 6.78 3.73 21.38
N ALA A 181 6.43 3.35 20.16
CA ALA A 181 7.27 3.61 18.98
C ALA A 181 7.51 5.11 18.75
N ALA A 182 6.47 5.94 18.90
CA ALA A 182 6.59 7.39 18.79
C ALA A 182 7.50 8.02 19.86
N VAL A 183 7.39 7.56 21.11
CA VAL A 183 8.27 7.98 22.20
C VAL A 183 9.72 7.55 21.94
N ASN A 184 9.94 6.34 21.44
CA ASN A 184 11.27 5.87 21.07
C ASN A 184 11.90 6.73 19.98
N ALA A 185 11.15 7.15 18.97
CA ALA A 185 11.65 8.03 17.92
C ALA A 185 12.11 9.41 18.46
N LEU A 186 11.39 9.97 19.45
CA LEU A 186 11.80 11.20 20.13
C LEU A 186 13.10 11.02 20.92
N LEU A 187 13.22 9.90 21.63
CA LEU A 187 14.43 9.58 22.40
C LEU A 187 15.62 9.33 21.49
N GLU A 188 15.44 8.61 20.39
CA GLU A 188 16.49 8.34 19.41
C GLU A 188 17.01 9.65 18.79
N ALA A 189 16.11 10.53 18.34
CA ALA A 189 16.48 11.84 17.83
C ALA A 189 17.21 12.73 18.85
N ALA A 190 16.99 12.50 20.15
CA ALA A 190 17.67 13.19 21.24
C ALA A 190 19.02 12.57 21.64
N GLY A 191 19.39 11.42 21.06
CA GLY A 191 20.53 10.60 21.50
C GLY A 191 20.31 9.98 22.88
N GLY A 192 19.07 9.62 23.19
CA GLY A 192 18.65 9.00 24.45
C GLY A 192 18.41 9.96 25.63
N SER A 193 18.58 11.27 25.45
CA SER A 193 18.43 12.25 26.55
C SER A 193 16.98 12.70 26.72
N LEU A 194 16.38 12.32 27.85
CA LEU A 194 15.08 12.80 28.28
C LEU A 194 15.09 14.30 28.58
N GLU A 195 16.21 14.84 29.06
CA GLU A 195 16.35 16.27 29.38
C GLU A 195 16.22 17.12 28.12
N LYS A 196 16.84 16.70 27.01
CA LYS A 196 16.68 17.38 25.71
C LYS A 196 15.23 17.32 25.23
N VAL A 197 14.58 16.16 25.34
CA VAL A 197 13.17 16.01 24.95
C VAL A 197 12.28 16.91 25.81
N SER A 198 12.42 16.86 27.14
CA SER A 198 11.68 17.68 28.09
C SER A 198 11.84 19.18 27.81
N SER A 199 13.08 19.62 27.55
CA SER A 199 13.39 21.01 27.19
C SER A 199 12.70 21.43 25.89
N VAL A 200 12.73 20.59 24.85
CA VAL A 200 12.10 20.90 23.56
C VAL A 200 10.58 20.91 23.67
N LEU A 201 9.99 19.99 24.42
CA LEU A 201 8.53 19.91 24.61
C LEU A 201 7.99 21.02 25.52
N GLY A 202 8.85 21.76 26.23
CA GLY A 202 8.44 22.76 27.22
C GLY A 202 7.59 22.14 28.35
N ALA A 203 7.85 20.87 28.69
CA ALA A 203 7.08 20.12 29.67
C ALA A 203 8.04 19.35 30.59
N GLU A 204 7.75 19.32 31.88
CA GLU A 204 8.52 18.53 32.85
C GLU A 204 8.27 17.04 32.64
N VAL A 205 9.16 16.39 31.89
CA VAL A 205 9.13 14.96 31.59
C VAL A 205 10.38 14.32 32.18
N SER A 206 10.23 13.72 33.36
CA SER A 206 11.34 13.12 34.12
C SER A 206 11.49 11.60 33.91
N SER A 207 10.59 10.98 33.14
CA SER A 207 10.62 9.54 32.86
C SER A 207 9.98 9.21 31.51
N VAL A 208 10.29 8.01 31.00
CA VAL A 208 9.64 7.47 29.79
C VAL A 208 8.13 7.34 30.00
N ASP A 209 7.68 6.94 31.20
CA ASP A 209 6.24 6.87 31.53
C ASP A 209 5.56 8.24 31.49
N GLY A 210 6.28 9.29 31.92
CA GLY A 210 5.85 10.68 31.76
C GLY A 210 5.69 11.05 30.29
N LEU A 211 6.64 10.65 29.44
CA LEU A 211 6.59 10.90 28.00
C LEU A 211 5.48 10.10 27.29
N LEU A 212 5.22 8.86 27.70
CA LEU A 212 4.09 8.05 27.25
C LEU A 212 2.74 8.68 27.66
N SER A 213 2.72 9.38 28.79
CA SER A 213 1.54 10.08 29.29
C SER A 213 1.41 11.50 28.72
N TYR A 214 2.42 12.03 28.04
CA TYR A 214 2.38 13.35 27.39
C TYR A 214 1.27 13.42 26.33
N ARG A 215 0.49 14.51 26.36
CA ARG A 215 -0.63 14.81 25.45
C ARG A 215 -0.55 16.21 24.83
N GLY A 216 0.55 16.94 25.05
CA GLY A 216 0.78 18.21 24.36
C GLY A 216 1.11 17.99 22.88
N GLY A 217 1.06 19.07 22.10
CA GLY A 217 1.49 19.05 20.70
C GLY A 217 3.01 19.06 20.57
N LEU A 218 3.53 18.49 19.48
CA LEU A 218 4.96 18.57 19.19
C LEU A 218 5.30 19.93 18.55
N PRO A 219 6.27 20.68 19.08
CA PRO A 219 6.65 21.98 18.54
C PRO A 219 7.51 21.86 17.28
N GLU A 220 7.58 22.95 16.51
CA GLU A 220 8.56 23.07 15.43
C GLU A 220 9.97 23.25 16.01
N HIS A 221 10.78 22.20 15.91
CA HIS A 221 12.15 22.17 16.43
C HIS A 221 12.98 21.14 15.67
N PRO A 222 14.28 21.37 15.38
CA PRO A 222 15.12 20.43 14.63
C PRO A 222 15.12 18.99 15.18
N LEU A 223 15.13 18.83 16.51
CA LEU A 223 14.99 17.52 17.17
C LEU A 223 13.66 16.85 16.85
N VAL A 224 12.55 17.58 16.85
CA VAL A 224 11.22 17.03 16.52
C VAL A 224 11.16 16.69 15.03
N SER A 225 11.74 17.51 14.16
CA SER A 225 11.86 17.20 12.73
C SER A 225 12.66 15.93 12.48
N GLU A 226 13.75 15.71 13.23
CA GLU A 226 14.48 14.44 13.19
C GLU A 226 13.64 13.28 13.72
N ALA A 227 12.95 13.44 14.84
CA ALA A 227 12.06 12.42 15.39
C ALA A 227 10.94 12.04 14.40
N ARG A 228 10.40 13.01 13.64
CA ARG A 228 9.41 12.76 12.58
C ARG A 228 9.98 11.89 11.46
N ARG A 229 11.26 12.08 11.07
CA ARG A 229 11.96 11.24 10.09
C ARG A 229 12.23 9.84 10.62
N VAL A 230 12.77 9.74 11.85
CA VAL A 230 13.02 8.45 12.53
C VAL A 230 11.72 7.65 12.63
N PHE A 231 10.64 8.27 13.11
CA PHE A 231 9.35 7.59 13.23
C PHE A 231 8.78 7.15 11.89
N LEU A 232 8.91 7.98 10.85
CA LEU A 232 8.46 7.64 9.51
C LEU A 232 9.20 6.40 8.97
N ARG A 233 10.51 6.31 9.19
CA ARG A 233 11.31 5.14 8.85
C ARG A 233 10.85 3.89 9.59
N MET A 234 10.71 3.97 10.92
CA MET A 234 10.20 2.85 11.75
C MET A 234 8.82 2.37 11.28
N PHE A 235 7.93 3.31 10.95
CA PHE A 235 6.59 3.00 10.46
C PHE A 235 6.65 2.30 9.10
N ALA A 236 7.46 2.81 8.17
CA ALA A 236 7.65 2.21 6.85
C ALA A 236 8.26 0.80 6.95
N GLU A 237 9.35 0.64 7.70
CA GLU A 237 9.99 -0.65 7.96
C GLU A 237 9.00 -1.66 8.55
N ARG A 238 8.23 -1.28 9.58
CA ARG A 238 7.23 -2.18 10.18
C ARG A 238 6.18 -2.60 9.15
N TYR A 239 5.63 -1.64 8.40
CA TYR A 239 4.61 -1.93 7.39
C TYR A 239 5.12 -2.85 6.29
N PHE A 240 6.24 -2.50 5.66
CA PHE A 240 6.78 -3.23 4.52
C PHE A 240 7.32 -4.59 4.93
N ASN A 241 8.04 -4.71 6.06
CA ASN A 241 8.56 -6.00 6.53
C ASN A 241 7.43 -7.00 6.79
N VAL A 242 6.38 -6.60 7.50
CA VAL A 242 5.22 -7.47 7.77
C VAL A 242 4.52 -7.86 6.48
N SER A 243 4.22 -6.88 5.63
CA SER A 243 3.45 -7.09 4.40
C SER A 243 4.21 -7.97 3.40
N VAL A 244 5.47 -7.64 3.13
CA VAL A 244 6.33 -8.36 2.18
C VAL A 244 6.64 -9.77 2.67
N SER A 245 7.00 -9.93 3.95
CA SER A 245 7.32 -11.26 4.51
C SER A 245 6.09 -12.17 4.49
N ALA A 246 4.91 -11.62 4.83
CA ALA A 246 3.67 -12.38 4.76
C ALA A 246 3.38 -12.83 3.32
N VAL A 247 3.45 -11.92 2.33
CA VAL A 247 3.28 -12.28 0.91
C VAL A 247 4.28 -13.35 0.50
N ARG A 248 5.58 -13.17 0.78
CA ARG A 248 6.64 -14.11 0.39
C ARG A 248 6.52 -15.47 1.04
N SER A 249 5.94 -15.56 2.25
CA SER A 249 5.68 -16.84 2.92
C SER A 249 4.63 -17.70 2.21
N VAL A 250 3.75 -17.08 1.40
CA VAL A 250 2.69 -17.77 0.65
C VAL A 250 3.03 -17.81 -0.85
N ASP A 251 3.53 -16.72 -1.40
CA ASP A 251 3.83 -16.51 -2.80
C ASP A 251 5.27 -16.01 -3.02
N PRO A 252 6.21 -16.94 -3.26
CA PRO A 252 7.61 -16.57 -3.46
C PRO A 252 7.89 -15.97 -4.85
N ASN A 253 6.96 -16.07 -5.81
CA ASN A 253 7.25 -15.84 -7.22
C ASN A 253 6.73 -14.49 -7.73
N HIS A 254 5.49 -14.12 -7.40
CA HIS A 254 4.86 -12.94 -7.98
C HIS A 254 5.46 -11.62 -7.47
N LEU A 255 5.42 -10.58 -8.31
CA LEU A 255 5.96 -9.28 -7.92
C LEU A 255 5.15 -8.64 -6.78
N ILE A 256 5.84 -7.88 -5.94
CA ILE A 256 5.22 -6.96 -4.98
C ILE A 256 5.40 -5.57 -5.57
N LEU A 257 4.29 -4.94 -5.94
CA LEU A 257 4.22 -3.72 -6.75
C LEU A 257 4.15 -2.44 -5.89
N GLY A 258 4.34 -2.58 -4.58
CA GLY A 258 4.34 -1.46 -3.63
C GLY A 258 2.96 -0.95 -3.25
N VAL A 259 2.90 0.33 -2.87
CA VAL A 259 1.73 0.97 -2.20
C VAL A 259 1.09 2.12 -2.98
N ARG A 260 1.54 2.35 -4.22
CA ARG A 260 0.99 3.38 -5.13
C ARG A 260 0.93 4.76 -4.46
N PHE A 261 2.10 5.36 -4.23
CA PHE A 261 2.19 6.69 -3.62
C PHE A 261 1.37 7.73 -4.41
N ALA A 262 0.60 8.56 -3.71
CA ALA A 262 -0.23 9.60 -4.32
C ALA A 262 0.59 10.76 -4.91
N GLY A 263 1.82 10.92 -4.42
CA GLY A 263 2.77 11.93 -4.86
C GLY A 263 4.19 11.43 -4.62
N LEU A 264 5.16 12.34 -4.61
CA LEU A 264 6.54 11.98 -4.29
C LEU A 264 6.61 11.44 -2.86
N PRO A 265 7.04 10.19 -2.66
CA PRO A 265 7.26 9.67 -1.33
C PRO A 265 8.43 10.41 -0.66
N PRO A 266 8.38 10.62 0.67
CA PRO A 266 9.56 11.09 1.41
C PRO A 266 10.71 10.09 1.29
N ASP A 267 11.95 10.57 1.22
CA ASP A 267 13.16 9.73 1.11
C ASP A 267 13.24 8.71 2.26
N ASP A 268 12.82 9.08 3.46
CA ASP A 268 12.80 8.19 4.63
C ASP A 268 11.90 6.95 4.47
N VAL A 269 10.98 6.95 3.50
CA VAL A 269 10.15 5.80 3.14
C VAL A 269 10.81 4.92 2.07
N LEU A 270 11.75 5.48 1.31
CA LEU A 270 12.42 4.80 0.19
C LEU A 270 13.74 4.12 0.58
N VAL A 271 14.43 4.62 1.61
CA VAL A 271 15.76 4.15 2.04
C VAL A 271 15.67 3.13 3.19
N ILE A 272 14.62 2.31 3.20
CA ILE A 272 14.37 1.25 4.18
C ILE A 272 14.88 -0.11 3.73
#